data_AF-A0A2V4N3U9-F1
#
_entry.id   AF-A0A2V4N3U9-F1
#
_cell.length_a   1.000
_cell.length_b   1.000
_cell.length_c   1.000
_cell.angle_alpha   90.00
_cell.angle_beta   90.00
_cell.angle_gamma   90.00
#
_symmetry.space_group_name_H-M   'P 1'
#
loop_
_entity.id
_entity.type
_entity.pdbx_description
1 polymer ?
#
loop_
_entity_poly.entity_id
_entity_poly.type
_entity_poly.pdbx_seq_one_letter_code
_entity_poly.pdbx_strand_id
1 'polypeptide(L)'
;RAVSSPLERCRQTLAPLLAARPELGEPTLDDRLGECHYGDWTGRKLAELAGEPLWRTVQDHASAAAFPGGESLRALSHRTVAAAREWDEKIAAEHGPDAVWVAASHGDVI
;
A
#
# COMPACT_ATOMS: atom_id res chain seq x y z
N ARG A 1 11.46 2.87 13.08
CA ARG A 1 10.12 2.26 13.26
C ARG A 1 9.79 1.41 12.04
N ALA A 2 8.99 0.35 12.18
CA ALA A 2 8.46 -0.44 11.08
C ALA A 2 6.92 -0.35 11.03
N VAL A 3 6.37 -0.09 9.85
CA VAL A 3 4.93 -0.04 9.58
C VAL A 3 4.63 -0.96 8.41
N SER A 4 3.48 -1.63 8.41
CA SER A 4 3.11 -2.58 7.36
C SER A 4 1.63 -2.49 7.02
N SER A 5 1.30 -2.76 5.76
CA SER A 5 -0.03 -3.25 5.42
C SER A 5 -0.38 -4.48 6.29
N PRO A 6 -1.66 -4.66 6.67
CA PRO A 6 -2.10 -5.84 7.42
C PRO A 6 -1.98 -7.16 6.61
N LEU A 7 -1.86 -7.08 5.29
CA LEU A 7 -1.86 -8.25 4.43
C LEU A 7 -0.61 -9.12 4.67
N GLU A 8 -0.83 -10.42 4.74
CA GLU A 8 0.18 -11.40 5.13
C GLU A 8 1.48 -11.29 4.33
N ARG A 9 1.37 -11.09 3.01
CA ARG A 9 2.54 -10.93 2.13
C ARG A 9 3.48 -9.79 2.54
N CYS A 10 2.96 -8.67 3.06
CA CYS A 10 3.80 -7.57 3.54
C CYS A 10 4.47 -7.94 4.87
N ARG A 11 3.73 -8.59 5.77
CA ARG A 11 4.25 -9.06 7.06
C ARG A 11 5.36 -10.10 6.88
N GLN A 12 5.16 -11.06 5.98
CA GLN A 12 6.16 -12.05 5.62
C GLN A 12 7.39 -11.40 4.97
N THR A 13 7.20 -10.40 4.10
CA THR A 13 8.30 -9.65 3.47
C THR A 13 9.14 -8.90 4.50
N LEU A 14 8.49 -8.35 5.54
CA LEU A 14 9.16 -7.56 6.58
C LEU A 14 9.84 -8.43 7.65
N ALA A 15 9.39 -9.68 7.85
CA ALA A 15 9.85 -10.55 8.92
C ALA A 15 11.38 -10.77 8.98
N PRO A 16 12.11 -11.00 7.86
CA PRO A 16 13.56 -11.13 7.90
C PRO A 16 14.28 -9.87 8.41
N LEU A 17 13.77 -8.68 8.05
CA LEU A 17 14.31 -7.41 8.53
C LEU A 17 14.11 -7.26 10.03
N LEU A 18 12.92 -7.58 10.54
CA LEU A 18 12.60 -7.49 11.96
C LEU A 18 13.41 -8.49 12.80
N ALA A 19 13.65 -9.68 12.27
CA ALA A 19 14.54 -10.66 12.90
C ALA A 19 15.99 -10.16 12.97
N ALA A 20 16.47 -9.49 11.92
CA ALA A 20 17.81 -8.91 11.87
C ALA A 20 17.95 -7.62 12.70
N ARG A 21 16.84 -6.91 12.96
CA ARG A 21 16.77 -5.61 13.63
C ARG A 21 15.71 -5.63 14.74
N PRO A 22 15.90 -6.42 15.81
CA PRO A 22 14.88 -6.61 16.86
C PRO A 22 14.53 -5.30 17.60
N GLU A 23 15.40 -4.29 17.56
CA GLU A 23 15.13 -2.97 18.13
C GLU A 23 13.98 -2.22 17.42
N LEU A 24 13.58 -2.65 16.21
CA LEU A 24 12.41 -2.10 15.53
C LEU A 24 11.08 -2.57 16.15
N GLY A 25 11.11 -3.65 16.93
CA GLY A 25 9.93 -4.26 17.54
C GLY A 25 8.95 -4.84 16.53
N GLU A 26 7.73 -5.13 16.99
CA GLU A 26 6.63 -5.55 16.12
C GLU A 26 6.20 -4.39 15.18
N PRO A 27 5.91 -4.68 13.91
CA PRO A 27 5.51 -3.65 12.97
C PRO A 27 4.12 -3.13 13.33
N THR A 28 3.93 -1.82 13.27
CA THR A 28 2.59 -1.25 13.41
C THR A 28 1.80 -1.50 12.13
N LEU A 29 0.58 -2.02 12.24
CA LEU A 29 -0.27 -2.27 11.07
C LEU A 29 -1.07 -1.03 10.73
N ASP A 30 -1.13 -0.68 9.45
CA ASP A 30 -1.94 0.42 8.93
C ASP A 30 -2.69 -0.04 7.66
N ASP A 31 -4.01 -0.13 7.76
CA ASP A 31 -4.88 -0.57 6.65
C ASP A 31 -4.77 0.33 5.43
N ARG A 32 -4.41 1.61 5.62
CA ARG A 32 -4.24 2.58 4.54
C ARG A 32 -3.02 2.30 3.67
N LEU A 33 -2.11 1.41 4.10
CA LEU A 33 -1.01 0.90 3.29
C LEU A 33 -1.38 -0.37 2.52
N GLY A 34 -2.63 -0.84 2.59
CA GLY A 34 -3.13 -1.99 1.84
C GLY A 34 -3.20 -1.74 0.33
N GLU A 35 -3.18 -2.83 -0.43
CA GLU A 35 -3.30 -2.82 -1.90
C GLU A 35 -4.62 -2.21 -2.35
N CYS A 36 -4.67 -1.77 -3.61
CA CYS A 36 -5.90 -1.38 -4.27
C CYS A 36 -7.02 -2.43 -4.06
N HIS A 37 -8.19 -1.97 -3.60
CA HIS A 37 -9.39 -2.77 -3.60
C HIS A 37 -9.95 -2.84 -5.03
N TYR A 38 -9.61 -3.91 -5.76
CA TYR A 38 -10.06 -4.11 -7.14
C TYR A 38 -11.54 -4.52 -7.27
N GLY A 39 -12.26 -4.73 -6.16
CA GLY A 39 -13.66 -5.14 -6.17
C GLY A 39 -13.89 -6.38 -7.03
N ASP A 40 -14.78 -6.26 -8.01
CA ASP A 40 -15.17 -7.33 -8.94
C ASP A 40 -14.02 -7.88 -9.80
N TRP A 41 -12.90 -7.14 -9.90
CA TRP A 41 -11.70 -7.60 -10.61
C TRP A 41 -10.81 -8.52 -9.76
N THR A 42 -11.02 -8.56 -8.44
CA THR A 42 -10.20 -9.36 -7.53
C THR A 42 -10.27 -10.84 -7.88
N GLY A 43 -9.10 -11.45 -8.11
CA GLY A 43 -8.99 -12.88 -8.41
C GLY A 43 -9.33 -13.28 -9.85
N ARG A 44 -9.75 -12.34 -10.71
CA ARG A 44 -9.96 -12.59 -12.15
C ARG A 44 -8.64 -12.68 -12.91
N LYS A 45 -8.64 -13.40 -14.03
CA LYS A 45 -7.44 -13.55 -14.87
C LYS A 45 -7.22 -12.28 -15.69
N LEU A 46 -5.97 -11.83 -15.79
CA LEU A 46 -5.61 -10.67 -16.63
C LEU A 46 -6.06 -10.83 -18.09
N ALA A 47 -6.04 -12.05 -18.65
CA ALA A 47 -6.51 -12.32 -20.01
C ALA A 47 -8.01 -12.07 -20.20
N GLU A 48 -8.82 -12.23 -19.15
CA GLU A 48 -10.26 -11.91 -19.16
C GLU A 48 -10.44 -10.39 -19.00
N LEU A 49 -9.66 -9.78 -18.12
CA LEU A 49 -9.71 -8.34 -17.86
C LEU A 49 -9.24 -7.52 -19.06
N ALA A 50 -8.33 -8.03 -19.88
CA ALA A 50 -7.81 -7.35 -21.06
C ALA A 50 -8.88 -6.93 -22.09
N GLY A 51 -10.05 -7.59 -22.08
CA GLY A 51 -11.19 -7.25 -22.93
C GLY A 51 -12.16 -6.22 -22.32
N GLU A 52 -12.02 -5.90 -21.03
CA GLU A 52 -12.89 -4.94 -20.34
C GLU A 52 -12.60 -3.50 -20.82
N PRO A 53 -13.62 -2.65 -21.02
CA PRO A 53 -13.40 -1.25 -21.36
C PRO A 53 -12.48 -0.51 -20.36
N LEU A 54 -12.60 -0.83 -19.06
CA LEU A 54 -11.78 -0.26 -18.00
C LEU A 54 -10.29 -0.62 -18.14
N TRP A 55 -9.94 -1.72 -18.81
CA TRP A 55 -8.55 -2.13 -18.98
C TRP A 55 -7.71 -1.08 -19.70
N ARG A 56 -8.26 -0.45 -20.75
CA ARG A 56 -7.58 0.67 -21.42
C ARG A 56 -7.34 1.84 -20.48
N THR A 57 -8.32 2.17 -19.63
CA THR A 57 -8.13 3.21 -18.61
C THR A 57 -6.99 2.87 -17.65
N VAL A 58 -6.89 1.61 -17.20
CA VAL A 58 -5.80 1.16 -16.31
C VAL A 58 -4.43 1.29 -17.00
N GLN A 59 -4.34 0.92 -18.29
CA GLN A 59 -3.09 0.97 -19.06
C GLN A 59 -2.67 2.40 -19.43
N ASP A 60 -3.60 3.22 -19.92
CA ASP A 60 -3.29 4.51 -20.54
C ASP A 60 -3.37 5.66 -19.53
N HIS A 61 -4.29 5.58 -18.57
CA HIS A 61 -4.67 6.67 -17.66
C HIS A 61 -5.01 6.15 -16.26
N ALA A 62 -4.08 5.39 -15.65
CA ALA A 62 -4.29 4.70 -14.37
C ALA A 62 -4.95 5.58 -13.29
N SER A 63 -4.57 6.85 -13.14
CA SER A 63 -5.17 7.76 -12.15
C SER A 63 -6.69 7.99 -12.30
N ALA A 64 -7.26 7.69 -13.46
CA ALA A 64 -8.70 7.76 -13.74
C ALA A 64 -9.44 6.42 -13.51
N ALA A 65 -8.72 5.33 -13.19
CA ALA A 65 -9.34 4.04 -12.96
C ALA A 65 -10.13 4.01 -11.66
N ALA A 66 -11.38 3.53 -11.75
CA ALA A 66 -12.26 3.24 -10.63
C ALA A 66 -12.80 1.81 -10.81
N PHE A 67 -12.43 0.91 -9.90
CA PHE A 67 -12.77 -0.50 -10.01
C PHE A 67 -14.20 -0.75 -9.50
N PRO A 68 -15.06 -1.47 -10.26
CA PRO A 68 -16.41 -1.80 -9.83
C PRO A 68 -16.42 -2.58 -8.52
N GLY A 69 -17.26 -2.18 -7.56
CA GLY A 69 -17.29 -2.79 -6.22
C GLY A 69 -16.02 -2.60 -5.40
N GLY A 70 -15.09 -1.77 -5.87
CA GLY A 70 -13.78 -1.52 -5.27
C GLY A 70 -13.52 -0.04 -5.00
N GLU A 71 -12.26 0.36 -5.03
CA GLU A 71 -11.83 1.75 -4.92
C GLU A 71 -11.34 2.31 -6.27
N SER A 72 -11.03 3.60 -6.29
CA SER A 72 -10.31 4.23 -7.41
C SER A 72 -8.83 4.38 -7.07
N LEU A 73 -7.97 4.37 -8.09
CA LEU A 73 -6.54 4.62 -7.89
C LEU A 73 -6.27 6.03 -7.31
N ARG A 74 -7.18 6.99 -7.54
CA ARG A 74 -7.16 8.29 -6.86
C ARG A 74 -7.44 8.17 -5.35
N ALA A 75 -8.41 7.36 -4.95
CA ALA A 75 -8.72 7.13 -3.53
C ALA A 75 -7.58 6.37 -2.83
N LEU A 76 -7.02 5.36 -3.50
CA LEU A 76 -5.82 4.64 -3.06
C LEU A 76 -4.66 5.60 -2.80
N SER A 77 -4.34 6.45 -3.78
CA SER A 77 -3.28 7.46 -3.66
C SER A 77 -3.54 8.41 -2.49
N HIS A 78 -4.79 8.88 -2.33
CA HIS A 78 -5.12 9.78 -1.23
C HIS A 78 -4.90 9.14 0.14
N ARG A 79 -5.40 7.91 0.38
CA ARG A 79 -5.25 7.24 1.69
C ARG A 79 -3.81 6.87 2.00
N THR A 80 -3.04 6.47 1.00
CA THR A 80 -1.64 6.02 1.16
C THR A 80 -0.69 7.20 1.38
N VAL A 81 -0.83 8.29 0.62
CA VAL A 81 -0.03 9.51 0.81
C VAL A 81 -0.34 10.17 2.14
N ALA A 82 -1.62 10.24 2.54
CA ALA A 82 -1.99 10.76 3.86
C ALA A 82 -1.34 9.94 4.98
N ALA A 83 -1.42 8.61 4.91
CA ALA A 83 -0.79 7.73 5.88
C ALA A 83 0.72 7.92 5.95
N ALA A 84 1.40 8.00 4.80
CA ALA A 84 2.85 8.21 4.75
C ALA A 84 3.27 9.52 5.41
N ARG A 85 2.55 10.63 5.15
CA ARG A 85 2.83 11.94 5.76
C ARG A 85 2.58 11.94 7.26
N GLU A 86 1.47 11.37 7.71
CA GLU A 86 1.17 11.25 9.14
C GLU A 86 2.22 10.42 9.89
N TRP A 87 2.69 9.33 9.27
CA TRP A 87 3.76 8.52 9.85
C TRP A 87 5.09 9.27 9.88
N ASP A 88 5.42 10.01 8.82
CA ASP A 88 6.61 10.85 8.77
C ASP A 88 6.60 11.90 9.87
N GLU A 89 5.50 12.65 10.02
CA GLU A 89 5.31 13.65 11.07
C GLU A 89 5.43 13.05 12.48
N LYS A 90 4.79 11.89 12.70
CA LYS A 90 4.84 11.20 13.99
C LYS A 90 6.25 10.74 14.35
N ILE A 91 6.94 10.11 13.41
CA ILE A 91 8.29 9.61 13.63
C ILE A 91 9.29 10.75 13.79
N ALA A 92 9.16 11.83 13.02
CA ALA A 92 9.97 13.02 13.17
C ALA A 92 9.78 13.69 14.55
N ALA A 93 8.55 13.73 15.06
CA ALA A 93 8.27 14.24 16.40
C ALA A 93 8.87 13.38 17.53
N GLU A 94 8.90 12.05 17.36
CA GLU A 94 9.43 11.10 18.35
C GLU A 94 10.97 10.98 18.31
N HIS A 95 11.57 11.07 17.12
CA HIS A 95 12.97 10.68 16.88
C HIS A 95 13.84 11.74 16.18
N GLY A 96 13.27 12.90 15.84
CA GLY A 96 13.94 13.98 15.13
C GLY A 96 13.70 13.97 13.61
N PRO A 97 13.91 15.12 12.93
CA PRO A 97 13.55 15.30 11.51
C PRO A 97 14.32 14.40 10.53
N ASP A 98 15.47 13.87 10.93
CA ASP A 98 16.30 12.97 10.12
C ASP A 98 16.03 11.48 10.39
N ALA A 99 14.97 11.17 11.14
CA ALA A 99 14.63 9.80 11.51
C ALA A 99 14.21 8.97 10.29
N VAL A 100 14.74 7.75 10.22
CA VAL A 100 14.41 6.79 9.16
C VAL A 100 13.44 5.74 9.69
N TRP A 101 12.41 5.46 8.90
CA TRP A 101 11.46 4.39 9.15
C TRP A 101 11.17 3.61 7.86
N VAL A 102 10.58 2.43 8.00
CA VAL A 102 10.24 1.54 6.89
C VAL A 102 8.75 1.27 6.84
N ALA A 103 8.19 1.30 5.63
CA ALA A 103 6.82 0.90 5.33
C ALA A 103 6.82 -0.31 4.37
N ALA A 104 6.09 -1.36 4.69
CA ALA A 104 5.81 -2.47 3.76
C ALA A 104 4.42 -2.32 3.14
N SER A 105 4.36 -2.20 1.81
CA SER A 105 3.12 -1.99 1.04
C SER A 105 3.12 -2.80 -0.27
N HIS A 106 2.39 -2.37 -1.30
CA HIS A 106 2.07 -3.13 -2.49
C HIS A 106 2.34 -2.37 -3.79
N GLY A 107 2.11 -3.02 -4.93
CA GLY A 107 2.51 -2.53 -6.25
C GLY A 107 1.78 -1.27 -6.67
N ASP A 108 0.46 -1.18 -6.53
CA ASP A 108 -0.25 0.04 -6.94
C ASP A 108 -0.04 1.22 -5.97
N VAL A 109 0.58 0.96 -4.82
CA VAL A 109 0.89 1.97 -3.81
C VAL A 109 2.26 2.63 -4.03
N ILE A 110 3.24 1.89 -4.59
CA ILE A 110 4.66 2.29 -4.73
C ILE A 110 5.01 2.52 -6.20
#